data_AF-N1U0Q0-F1
#
_entry.id   AF-N1U0Q0-F1
#
_cell.length_a   1.000
_cell.length_b   1.000
_cell.length_c   1.000
_cell.angle_alpha   90.00
_cell.angle_beta   90.00
_cell.angle_gamma   90.00
#
_symmetry.space_group_name_H-M   'P 1'
#
loop_
_entity.id
_entity.type
_entity.pdbx_description
1 polymer ?
#
loop_
_entity_poly.entity_id
_entity_poly.type
_entity_poly.pdbx_seq_one_letter_code
_entity_poly.pdbx_strand_id
1 'polypeptide(L)'
;MPFREATALITVEREGILNSYIKTLSGKEPVVEIPVESSFAPNVFVSVLAVRGRVDNPKETALVDLAKPSFRLGVAQIRVGWKPFEIPVRVETDKTVYGARQKAKVKVQINHPSIQVKRFKNHVSRCRPGSFGIKIQRYLGFTSSHDAPERKLGGNFHRSTSGGG
;
A
#
# COMPACT_ATOMS: atom_id res chain seq x y z
N MET A 1 -2.99 9.47 16.96
CA MET A 1 -2.00 10.42 16.40
C MET A 1 -1.70 11.47 17.47
N PRO A 2 -0.49 12.06 17.52
CA PRO A 2 -0.09 12.95 18.63
C PRO A 2 -0.65 14.39 18.53
N PHE A 3 -1.71 14.61 17.76
CA PHE A 3 -2.34 15.91 17.56
C PHE A 3 -3.81 15.84 17.97
N ARG A 4 -4.34 16.89 18.61
CA ARG A 4 -5.79 16.99 18.91
C ARG A 4 -6.61 17.06 17.63
N GLU A 5 -6.11 17.80 16.65
CA GLU A 5 -6.65 17.96 15.31
C GLU A 5 -5.49 18.21 14.34
N ALA A 6 -5.62 17.71 13.12
CA ALA A 6 -4.63 17.91 12.07
C ALA A 6 -5.28 17.86 10.68
N THR A 7 -4.74 18.63 9.74
CA THR A 7 -5.06 18.48 8.31
C THR A 7 -4.16 17.41 7.74
N ALA A 8 -4.73 16.35 7.19
CA ALA A 8 -4.00 15.25 6.61
C ALA A 8 -4.06 15.28 5.08
N LEU A 9 -2.89 15.23 4.45
CA LEU A 9 -2.75 14.86 3.04
C LEU A 9 -2.59 13.34 2.98
N ILE A 10 -3.53 12.68 2.33
CA ILE A 10 -3.55 11.23 2.13
C ILE A 10 -3.29 10.97 0.65
N THR A 11 -2.27 10.20 0.34
CA THR A 11 -1.96 9.77 -1.03
C THR A 11 -2.01 8.26 -1.15
N VAL A 12 -2.54 7.78 -2.27
CA VAL A 12 -2.46 6.38 -2.68
C VAL A 12 -1.49 6.33 -3.85
N GLU A 13 -0.43 5.54 -3.73
CA GLU A 13 0.69 5.56 -4.66
C GLU A 13 1.17 4.18 -5.10
N ARG A 14 1.50 4.10 -6.38
CA ARG A 14 2.23 3.02 -7.05
C ARG A 14 2.78 3.61 -8.34
N GLU A 15 4.12 3.71 -8.44
CA GLU A 15 4.79 4.28 -9.61
C GLU A 15 4.36 5.74 -9.93
N GLY A 16 3.92 6.46 -8.90
CA GLY A 16 3.30 7.77 -9.00
C GLY A 16 2.12 7.89 -8.03
N ILE A 17 1.53 9.08 -7.97
CA ILE A 17 0.33 9.32 -7.16
C ILE A 17 -0.88 8.92 -8.00
N LEU A 18 -1.61 7.90 -7.54
CA LEU A 18 -2.87 7.49 -8.15
C LEU A 18 -4.00 8.41 -7.69
N ASN A 19 -4.07 8.63 -6.38
CA ASN A 19 -5.10 9.46 -5.76
C ASN A 19 -4.52 10.31 -4.63
N SER A 20 -5.10 11.49 -4.43
CA SER A 20 -4.80 12.36 -3.30
C SER A 20 -6.08 12.90 -2.67
N TYR A 21 -6.06 13.03 -1.35
CA TYR A 21 -7.19 13.52 -0.56
C TYR A 21 -6.66 14.44 0.54
N ILE A 22 -7.42 15.48 0.85
CA ILE A 22 -7.17 16.31 2.03
C ILE A 22 -8.32 16.09 2.99
N LYS A 23 -8.02 15.71 4.24
CA LYS A 23 -9.03 15.46 5.26
C LYS A 23 -8.57 15.97 6.62
N THR A 24 -9.47 16.61 7.35
CA THR A 24 -9.24 16.93 8.76
C THR A 24 -9.40 15.68 9.62
N LEU A 25 -8.43 15.39 10.46
CA LEU A 25 -8.41 14.23 11.36
C LEU A 25 -8.48 14.69 12.82
N SER A 26 -9.26 13.95 13.63
CA SER A 26 -9.30 14.13 15.07
C SER A 26 -8.31 13.20 15.78
N GLY A 27 -7.68 13.70 16.84
CA GLY A 27 -6.75 12.94 17.66
C GLY A 27 -7.38 11.77 18.42
N LYS A 28 -8.69 11.84 18.70
CA LYS A 28 -9.44 10.81 19.44
C LYS A 28 -9.54 9.51 18.64
N GLU A 29 -9.93 9.63 17.37
CA GLU A 29 -10.13 8.50 16.45
C GLU A 29 -9.60 8.86 15.06
N PRO A 30 -8.27 8.79 14.84
CA PRO A 30 -7.64 9.18 13.58
C PRO A 30 -7.76 8.07 12.53
N VAL A 31 -8.98 7.80 12.07
CA VAL A 31 -9.27 6.77 11.06
C VAL A 31 -9.45 7.42 9.68
N VAL A 32 -8.75 6.85 8.69
CA VAL A 32 -8.89 7.21 7.28
C VAL A 32 -9.53 6.03 6.55
N GLU A 33 -10.56 6.33 5.75
CA GLU A 33 -11.22 5.36 4.89
C GLU A 33 -10.76 5.59 3.46
N ILE A 34 -10.32 4.52 2.81
CA ILE A 34 -9.79 4.57 1.45
C ILE A 34 -10.64 3.62 0.60
N PRO A 35 -11.38 4.15 -0.40
CA PRO A 35 -12.14 3.31 -1.30
C PRO A 35 -11.15 2.53 -2.18
N VAL A 36 -11.12 1.21 -2.03
CA VAL A 36 -10.21 0.37 -2.83
C VAL A 36 -10.78 0.18 -4.23
N GLU A 37 -10.02 0.60 -5.24
CA GLU A 37 -10.38 0.44 -6.65
C GLU A 37 -9.64 -0.75 -7.30
N SER A 38 -10.15 -1.24 -8.44
CA SER A 38 -9.48 -2.31 -9.19
C SER A 38 -8.12 -1.89 -9.74
N SER A 39 -7.93 -0.59 -10.04
CA SER A 39 -6.65 0.01 -10.43
C SER A 39 -5.60 -0.09 -9.32
N PHE A 40 -6.01 -0.34 -8.06
CA PHE A 40 -5.13 -0.49 -6.91
C PHE A 40 -4.47 -1.87 -6.81
N ALA A 41 -4.87 -2.82 -7.67
CA ALA A 41 -4.12 -4.06 -7.85
C ALA A 41 -2.78 -3.82 -8.54
N PRO A 42 -1.74 -4.60 -8.21
CA PRO A 42 -1.74 -5.67 -7.20
C PRO A 42 -1.57 -5.20 -5.75
N ASN A 43 -1.00 -4.01 -5.58
CA ASN A 43 -0.73 -3.40 -4.30
C ASN A 43 -0.58 -1.91 -4.46
N VAL A 44 -0.82 -1.16 -3.39
CA VAL A 44 -0.55 0.28 -3.32
C VAL A 44 0.08 0.59 -1.98
N PHE A 45 0.78 1.71 -1.92
CA PHE A 45 1.16 2.34 -0.65
C PHE A 45 0.20 3.48 -0.37
N VAL A 46 -0.12 3.64 0.89
CA VAL A 46 -0.91 4.77 1.38
C VAL A 46 0.00 5.57 2.29
N SER A 47 0.21 6.82 1.93
CA SER A 47 0.98 7.77 2.73
C SER A 47 0.03 8.80 3.33
N VAL A 48 0.12 9.01 4.64
CA VAL A 48 -0.69 9.98 5.38
C VAL A 48 0.24 10.98 6.06
N LEU A 49 0.25 12.20 5.56
CA LEU A 49 0.97 13.33 6.15
C LEU A 49 -0.03 14.18 6.95
N ALA A 50 -0.06 13.98 8.26
CA ALA A 50 -0.85 14.80 9.17
C ALA A 50 -0.05 16.04 9.59
N VAL A 51 -0.58 17.22 9.31
CA VAL A 51 0.04 18.51 9.61
C VAL A 51 -0.81 19.25 10.64
N ARG A 52 -0.17 19.71 11.70
CA ARG A 52 -0.72 20.66 12.67
C ARG A 52 0.01 21.99 12.49
N GLY A 53 -0.77 23.05 12.23
CA GLY A 53 -0.26 24.42 12.17
C GLY A 53 0.27 24.92 13.53
N ARG A 54 0.76 26.17 13.56
CA ARG A 54 1.13 26.83 14.82
C ARG A 54 -0.12 26.91 15.71
N VAL A 55 0.06 26.74 17.02
CA VAL A 55 -1.02 26.92 18.00
C VAL A 55 -0.74 28.15 18.85
N ASP A 56 -1.77 28.90 19.23
CA ASP A 56 -1.58 30.16 19.94
C ASP A 56 -1.13 29.98 21.40
N ASN A 57 -1.28 28.76 21.95
CA ASN A 57 -0.95 28.44 23.33
C ASN A 57 -0.22 27.09 23.42
N PRO A 58 0.87 26.96 24.20
CA PRO A 58 1.51 27.97 25.05
C PRO A 58 2.26 29.05 24.27
N LYS A 59 2.30 30.28 24.82
CA LYS A 59 3.04 31.41 24.23
C LYS A 59 4.53 31.03 24.10
N GLU A 60 5.14 31.43 23.00
CA GLU A 60 6.55 31.18 22.74
C GLU A 60 7.43 31.72 23.87
N THR A 61 8.34 30.89 24.36
CA THR A 61 9.37 31.31 25.32
C THR A 61 10.72 31.36 24.62
N ALA A 62 11.66 32.17 25.13
CA ALA A 62 12.97 32.35 24.52
C ALA A 62 13.79 31.06 24.36
N LEU A 63 13.49 30.03 25.17
CA LEU A 63 14.21 28.76 25.15
C LEU A 63 13.41 27.61 24.50
N VAL A 64 12.07 27.67 24.53
CA VAL A 64 11.21 26.58 24.05
C VAL A 64 9.97 27.13 23.33
N ASP A 65 9.81 26.75 22.06
CA ASP A 65 8.61 26.97 21.25
C ASP A 65 7.83 25.65 21.11
N LEU A 66 6.84 25.44 21.98
CA LEU A 66 5.90 24.31 21.88
C LEU A 66 4.76 24.60 20.88
N ALA A 67 4.57 25.87 20.53
CA ALA A 67 3.56 26.33 19.59
C ALA A 67 3.95 26.03 18.13
N LYS A 68 5.23 25.76 17.86
CA LYS A 68 5.75 25.49 16.51
C LYS A 68 4.89 24.48 15.73
N PRO A 69 4.77 24.66 14.40
CA PRO A 69 4.14 23.68 13.53
C PRO A 69 4.77 22.30 13.68
N SER A 70 3.97 21.27 13.52
CA SER A 70 4.42 19.88 13.67
C SER A 70 3.69 18.99 12.69
N PHE A 71 4.36 17.95 12.21
CA PHE A 71 3.77 16.98 11.30
C PHE A 71 4.14 15.55 11.69
N ARG A 72 3.35 14.59 11.20
CA ARG A 72 3.61 13.15 11.29
C ARG A 72 3.30 12.50 9.96
N LEU A 73 4.19 11.63 9.52
CA LEU A 73 4.03 10.81 8.33
C LEU A 73 3.82 9.36 8.77
N GLY A 74 2.86 8.69 8.17
CA GLY A 74 2.69 7.24 8.27
C GLY A 74 2.47 6.66 6.89
N VAL A 75 3.06 5.49 6.63
CA VAL A 75 2.93 4.78 5.36
C VAL A 75 2.46 3.36 5.63
N ALA A 76 1.51 2.88 4.85
CA ALA A 76 1.00 1.51 4.94
C ALA A 76 0.84 0.90 3.55
N GLN A 77 1.27 -0.35 3.39
CA GLN A 77 1.03 -1.11 2.16
C GLN A 77 -0.35 -1.76 2.21
N ILE A 78 -1.11 -1.64 1.13
CA ILE A 78 -2.36 -2.38 0.92
C ILE A 78 -2.14 -3.37 -0.22
N ARG A 79 -2.40 -4.65 0.03
CA ARG A 79 -2.43 -5.69 -1.01
C ARG A 79 -3.86 -5.82 -1.52
N VAL A 80 -4.07 -5.53 -2.80
CA VAL A 80 -5.37 -5.64 -3.45
C VAL A 80 -5.38 -6.96 -4.23
N GLY A 81 -6.37 -7.81 -3.98
CA GLY A 81 -6.41 -9.17 -4.52
C GLY A 81 -6.20 -9.22 -6.05
N TRP A 82 -5.45 -10.22 -6.51
CA TRP A 82 -5.02 -10.35 -7.91
C TRP A 82 -5.98 -11.19 -8.74
N LYS A 83 -7.00 -11.77 -8.11
CA LYS A 83 -7.97 -12.69 -8.72
C LYS A 83 -8.60 -12.18 -10.03
N PRO A 84 -8.91 -10.88 -10.20
CA PRO A 84 -9.39 -10.35 -11.49
C PRO A 84 -8.33 -10.32 -12.61
N PHE A 85 -7.05 -10.36 -12.26
CA PHE A 85 -5.89 -10.27 -13.16
C PHE A 85 -5.23 -11.63 -13.42
N GLU A 86 -5.72 -12.71 -12.81
CA GLU A 86 -5.25 -14.06 -13.07
C GLU A 86 -5.78 -14.57 -14.41
N ILE A 87 -4.91 -15.27 -15.15
CA ILE A 87 -5.29 -15.97 -16.38
C ILE A 87 -5.46 -17.45 -16.01
N PRO A 88 -6.69 -17.98 -15.90
CA PRO A 88 -6.88 -19.38 -15.62
C PRO A 88 -6.55 -20.20 -16.87
N VAL A 89 -5.48 -20.99 -16.77
CA VAL A 89 -5.03 -21.91 -17.82
C VAL A 89 -5.33 -23.33 -17.37
N ARG A 90 -6.11 -24.05 -18.18
CA ARG A 90 -6.39 -25.47 -17.99
C ARG A 90 -5.62 -26.25 -19.04
N VAL A 91 -4.82 -27.21 -18.59
CA VAL A 91 -3.99 -28.05 -19.46
C VAL A 91 -4.47 -29.49 -19.29
N GLU A 92 -4.92 -30.09 -20.39
CA GLU A 92 -5.37 -31.49 -20.44
C GLU A 92 -4.47 -32.26 -21.40
N THR A 93 -3.98 -33.41 -20.96
CA THR A 93 -3.14 -34.32 -21.75
C THR A 93 -3.93 -35.58 -22.07
N ASP A 94 -3.62 -36.22 -23.21
CA ASP A 94 -4.23 -37.50 -23.55
C ASP A 94 -3.74 -38.66 -22.67
N LYS A 95 -2.54 -38.53 -22.07
CA LYS A 95 -1.96 -39.52 -21.15
C LYS A 95 -1.34 -38.84 -19.93
N THR A 96 -1.30 -39.58 -18.83
CA THR A 96 -0.65 -39.16 -17.57
C THR A 96 0.87 -39.34 -17.59
N VAL A 97 1.38 -40.28 -18.40
CA VAL A 97 2.81 -40.58 -18.52
C VAL A 97 3.16 -40.85 -19.99
N TYR A 98 4.29 -40.31 -20.44
CA TYR A 98 4.83 -40.52 -21.79
C TYR A 98 6.22 -41.15 -21.72
N GLY A 99 6.52 -42.02 -22.67
CA GLY A 99 7.86 -42.58 -22.85
C GLY A 99 8.84 -41.58 -23.49
N ALA A 100 10.13 -41.88 -23.42
CA ALA A 100 11.16 -41.07 -24.07
C ALA A 100 10.89 -40.93 -25.58
N ARG A 101 11.04 -39.71 -26.10
CA ARG A 101 10.77 -39.32 -27.51
C ARG A 101 9.31 -39.43 -27.97
N GLN A 102 8.37 -39.72 -27.07
CA GLN A 102 6.96 -39.77 -27.42
C GLN A 102 6.36 -38.36 -27.48
N LYS A 103 5.57 -38.07 -28.53
CA LYS A 103 4.92 -36.77 -28.70
C LYS A 103 3.62 -36.72 -27.87
N ALA A 104 3.52 -35.75 -26.97
CA ALA A 104 2.30 -35.51 -26.19
C ALA A 104 1.31 -34.64 -26.97
N LYS A 105 0.02 -35.00 -26.97
CA LYS A 105 -1.05 -34.13 -27.43
C LYS A 105 -1.63 -33.41 -26.23
N VAL A 106 -1.43 -32.10 -26.20
CA VAL A 106 -1.86 -31.26 -25.09
C VAL A 106 -2.95 -30.31 -25.57
N LYS A 107 -4.06 -30.28 -24.85
CA LYS A 107 -5.13 -29.32 -25.03
C LYS A 107 -4.96 -28.23 -23.98
N VAL A 108 -4.63 -27.03 -24.44
CA VAL A 108 -4.51 -25.84 -23.59
C VAL A 108 -5.76 -25.00 -23.75
N GLN A 109 -6.49 -24.78 -22.66
CA GLN A 109 -7.64 -23.87 -22.61
C GLN A 109 -7.28 -22.67 -21.75
N ILE A 110 -7.45 -21.47 -22.30
CA ILE A 110 -7.23 -20.21 -21.61
C ILE A 110 -8.59 -19.56 -21.44
N ASN A 111 -9.09 -19.47 -20.21
CA ASN A 111 -10.36 -18.80 -19.94
C ASN A 111 -10.09 -17.37 -19.46
N HIS A 112 -9.53 -16.55 -20.34
CA HIS A 112 -9.10 -15.19 -19.99
C HIS A 112 -10.33 -14.34 -19.57
N PRO A 113 -10.39 -13.81 -18.34
CA PRO A 113 -11.50 -12.97 -17.89
C PRO A 113 -11.41 -11.56 -18.47
N SER A 114 -10.73 -11.36 -19.61
CA SER A 114 -10.60 -10.01 -20.18
C SER A 114 -12.00 -9.47 -20.36
N ILE A 115 -12.17 -8.27 -19.87
CA ILE A 115 -13.08 -7.30 -20.44
C ILE A 115 -12.67 -7.22 -21.92
N GLN A 116 -13.14 -8.15 -22.75
CA GLN A 116 -13.41 -7.80 -24.12
C GLN A 116 -14.23 -6.54 -23.98
N VAL A 117 -13.73 -5.45 -24.55
CA VAL A 117 -14.53 -4.27 -24.83
C VAL A 117 -15.75 -4.82 -25.54
N LYS A 118 -16.82 -5.11 -24.78
CA LYS A 118 -18.13 -5.32 -25.31
C LYS A 118 -18.32 -4.02 -26.06
N ARG A 119 -18.34 -4.10 -27.38
CA ARG A 119 -18.88 -3.03 -28.22
C ARG A 119 -20.27 -2.81 -27.63
N PHE A 120 -20.38 -1.85 -26.72
CA PHE A 120 -21.63 -1.54 -26.05
C PHE A 120 -22.52 -0.99 -27.15
N LYS A 121 -23.33 -1.85 -27.77
CA LYS A 121 -24.63 -1.39 -28.23
C LYS A 121 -25.40 -1.09 -26.96
N ASN A 122 -25.47 0.19 -26.65
CA ASN A 122 -26.30 0.87 -25.65
C ASN A 122 -27.11 -0.08 -24.77
N HIS A 123 -26.55 -0.48 -23.63
CA HIS A 123 -27.36 -0.98 -22.54
C HIS A 123 -26.77 -0.51 -21.21
N VAL A 124 -27.48 0.44 -20.61
CA VAL A 124 -27.15 1.03 -19.31
C VAL A 124 -27.65 0.07 -18.24
N SER A 125 -26.78 -0.77 -17.71
CA SER A 125 -27.04 -1.50 -16.47
C SER A 125 -26.29 -0.81 -15.32
N ARG A 126 -27.07 -0.09 -14.48
CA ARG A 126 -26.58 0.54 -13.26
C ARG A 126 -26.09 -0.54 -12.28
N CYS A 127 -24.78 -0.62 -12.05
CA CYS A 127 -24.22 -1.31 -10.89
C CYS A 127 -24.25 -0.37 -9.68
N ARG A 128 -24.79 -0.86 -8.55
CA ARG A 128 -24.83 -0.14 -7.28
C ARG A 128 -23.43 -0.09 -6.67
N PRO A 129 -22.97 1.08 -6.16
CA PRO A 129 -21.68 1.18 -5.48
C PRO A 129 -21.80 0.53 -4.09
N GLY A 130 -21.20 -0.65 -3.94
CA GLY A 130 -20.97 -1.27 -2.64
C GLY A 130 -19.65 -0.73 -2.05
N SER A 131 -19.76 0.13 -1.04
CA SER A 131 -18.63 0.70 -0.31
C SER A 131 -17.86 -0.38 0.47
N PHE A 132 -16.81 -0.95 -0.11
CA PHE A 132 -15.83 -1.75 0.63
C PHE A 132 -14.78 -0.80 1.23
N GLY A 133 -15.12 -0.19 2.36
CA GLY A 133 -14.18 0.58 3.17
C GLY A 133 -13.31 -0.35 4.02
N ILE A 134 -12.00 -0.43 3.73
CA ILE A 134 -11.05 -1.04 4.66
C ILE A 134 -10.73 0.00 5.72
N LYS A 135 -11.19 -0.22 6.96
CA LYS A 135 -10.76 0.58 8.11
C LYS A 135 -9.32 0.20 8.46
N ILE A 136 -8.37 1.07 8.15
CA ILE A 136 -6.97 0.93 8.56
C ILE A 136 -6.90 1.30 10.05
N GLN A 137 -7.21 0.33 10.91
CA GLN A 137 -7.47 0.59 12.33
C GLN A 137 -6.29 0.26 13.25
N ARG A 138 -5.25 -0.44 12.78
CA ARG A 138 -4.05 -0.76 13.56
C ARG A 138 -2.85 -0.84 12.62
N TYR A 139 -1.69 -0.37 13.07
CA TYR A 139 -0.40 -0.27 12.34
C TYR A 139 -0.06 1.07 11.65
N LEU A 140 -0.47 2.22 12.18
CA LEU A 140 0.39 3.41 12.06
C LEU A 140 1.30 3.48 13.29
N GLY A 141 2.47 2.83 13.19
CA GLY A 141 3.61 3.20 14.01
C GLY A 141 4.05 4.60 13.57
N PHE A 142 3.57 5.63 14.26
CA PHE A 142 3.95 7.02 14.00
C PHE A 142 5.41 7.23 14.44
N THR A 143 6.36 7.11 13.52
CA THR A 143 7.74 7.51 13.82
C THR A 143 7.80 9.03 13.93
N SER A 144 8.53 9.55 14.93
CA SER A 144 8.79 10.98 15.07
C SER A 144 10.04 11.31 14.28
N SER A 145 9.94 12.26 13.35
CA SER A 145 11.11 12.75 12.62
C SER A 145 12.07 13.61 13.48
N HIS A 146 11.95 13.59 14.82
CA HIS A 146 12.94 14.17 15.74
C HIS A 146 13.92 13.13 16.32
N ASP A 147 13.73 11.83 16.04
CA ASP A 147 14.65 10.77 16.43
C ASP A 147 15.15 10.03 15.18
N ALA A 148 16.06 10.65 14.44
CA ALA A 148 16.87 9.97 13.43
C ALA A 148 18.22 9.59 14.06
N PRO A 149 18.45 8.33 14.46
CA PRO A 149 19.79 7.90 14.83
C PRO A 149 20.63 7.74 13.56
N GLU A 150 21.77 8.41 13.51
CA GLU A 150 22.82 8.16 12.52
C GLU A 150 23.14 6.65 12.51
N ARG A 151 22.79 5.96 11.43
CA ARG A 151 23.25 4.59 11.20
C ARG A 151 24.76 4.63 10.94
N LYS A 152 25.55 4.37 11.99
CA LYS A 152 26.94 3.93 11.88
C LYS A 152 26.97 2.63 11.05
N LEU A 153 27.46 2.72 9.82
CA LEU A 153 27.85 1.57 9.02
C LEU A 153 29.12 0.98 9.65
N GLY A 154 28.96 -0.03 10.51
CA GLY A 154 30.04 -0.82 11.09
C GLY A 154 29.80 -2.29 10.81
N GLY A 155 30.16 -2.76 9.62
CA GLY A 155 30.15 -4.19 9.28
C GLY A 155 31.37 -4.89 9.87
N ASN A 156 31.17 -5.69 10.91
CA ASN A 156 32.17 -6.64 11.38
C ASN A 156 32.19 -7.86 10.45
N PHE A 157 33.17 -7.88 9.55
CA PHE A 157 33.50 -9.02 8.72
C PHE A 157 34.53 -9.88 9.48
N HIS A 158 34.07 -10.89 10.22
CA HIS A 158 34.96 -11.91 10.79
C HIS A 158 35.42 -12.85 9.67
N ARG A 159 36.70 -12.72 9.28
CA ARG A 159 37.38 -13.66 8.39
C ARG A 159 38.06 -14.72 9.25
N SER A 160 37.58 -15.96 9.15
CA SER A 160 38.26 -17.14 9.67
C SER A 160 39.56 -17.37 8.91
N THR A 161 40.70 -17.40 9.60
CA THR A 161 41.93 -17.97 9.07
C THR A 161 42.42 -19.07 9.98
N SER A 162 42.41 -20.28 9.42
CA SER A 162 43.16 -21.45 9.81
C SER A 162 44.67 -21.19 9.86
N GLY A 163 45.38 -21.82 10.80
CA GLY A 163 46.82 -22.10 10.64
C GLY A 163 47.63 -22.16 11.93
N GLY A 164 47.87 -23.39 12.41
CA GLY A 164 49.17 -23.97 12.81
C GLY A 164 50.12 -23.22 13.76
N GLY A 165 50.48 -23.91 14.84
CA GLY A 165 51.60 -23.58 15.72
C GLY A 165 51.43 -24.24 17.08
#